data_AF-A0A8K0H9W9-F1
#
_entry.id   AF-A0A8K0H9W9-F1
#
_cell.length_a   1.000
_cell.length_b   1.000
_cell.length_c   1.000
_cell.angle_alpha   90.00
_cell.angle_beta   90.00
_cell.angle_gamma   90.00
#
_symmetry.space_group_name_H-M   'P 1'
#
loop_
_entity.id
_entity.type
_entity.pdbx_description
1 polymer ?
#
loop_
_entity_poly.entity_id
_entity_poly.type
_entity_poly.pdbx_seq_one_letter_code
_entity_poly.pdbx_strand_id
1 'polypeptide(L)'
;MAMATAPLFASVPATASTAIKSLSYSFPRSRIAAANPNNPLSSPPQSLRATTRTSVSAAATTTFDVDQAPLSTKPSKSLPFRVGHGFDLHRLEPGYPLIIGGINIPHERGCEAHSDGDVLLHCVVDAILGALGLPDIGQIFPDSDPKWKGAPSSVFIKEAVRLMHEAGYELGNLDATLILQRPKLSPHKEAMRANLSELLGADPTVVNLKAKTHEKVDSLGENRSIAAHTVIKRPFFKVMAGIKPMLKQHFLVAIKATMPLAAKYVRRQTIYSAVGKVLHSIVR
;
A
#
# COMPACT_ATOMS: atom_id res chain seq x y z
N MET A 1 77.01 20.98 17.76
CA MET A 1 77.00 22.01 16.70
C MET A 1 75.84 21.67 15.78
N ALA A 2 74.59 22.06 16.02
CA ALA A 2 73.97 23.39 16.09
C ALA A 2 73.80 24.06 14.71
N MET A 3 72.63 24.70 14.53
CA MET A 3 72.05 25.44 13.38
C MET A 3 71.12 24.58 12.51
N ALA A 4 69.81 24.46 12.76
CA ALA A 4 68.72 25.45 12.91
C ALA A 4 68.30 26.12 11.58
N THR A 5 67.05 25.93 11.17
CA THR A 5 66.10 26.99 10.75
C THR A 5 64.71 26.38 10.53
N ALA A 6 63.72 26.92 11.23
CA ALA A 6 62.29 26.67 11.08
C ALA A 6 61.62 27.93 10.46
N PRO A 7 60.29 28.09 10.42
CA PRO A 7 59.47 28.03 9.22
C PRO A 7 58.93 29.40 8.77
N LEU A 8 58.54 29.54 7.51
CA LEU A 8 57.79 30.70 7.02
C LEU A 8 56.29 30.45 7.15
N PHE A 9 55.71 31.08 8.16
CA PHE A 9 54.30 31.46 8.23
C PHE A 9 53.97 32.41 7.07
N ALA A 10 52.90 32.13 6.33
CA ALA A 10 52.20 33.14 5.55
C ALA A 10 50.75 33.18 5.98
N SER A 11 50.37 34.37 6.43
CA SER A 11 49.14 34.81 7.07
C SER A 11 47.91 34.75 6.18
N VAL A 12 46.79 34.41 6.81
CA VAL A 12 45.41 34.67 6.37
C VAL A 12 45.19 36.17 6.13
N PRO A 13 44.56 36.58 5.01
CA PRO A 13 43.78 37.80 4.97
C PRO A 13 42.31 37.49 5.30
N ALA A 14 41.84 38.10 6.37
CA ALA A 14 40.42 38.19 6.69
C ALA A 14 39.74 39.27 5.82
N THR A 15 38.42 39.12 5.68
CA THR A 15 37.41 40.11 5.24
C THR A 15 37.15 40.26 3.74
N ALA A 16 36.00 39.73 3.31
CA ALA A 16 34.92 40.53 2.69
C ALA A 16 33.62 39.74 2.76
N SER A 17 32.78 40.08 3.75
CA SER A 17 31.38 39.69 3.84
C SER A 17 30.66 40.17 2.57
N THR A 18 30.33 39.25 1.67
CA THR A 18 29.50 39.58 0.51
C THR A 18 28.06 39.59 0.98
N ALA A 19 27.51 40.78 1.14
CA ALA A 19 26.11 41.02 1.39
C ALA A 19 25.26 40.31 0.32
N ILE A 20 24.48 39.32 0.74
CA ILE A 20 23.39 38.77 -0.08
C ILE A 20 22.35 39.88 -0.20
N LYS A 21 22.33 40.58 -1.33
CA LYS A 21 21.17 41.39 -1.71
C LYS A 21 19.99 40.44 -1.88
N SER A 22 19.01 40.53 -0.98
CA SER A 22 17.70 39.92 -1.14
C SER A 22 17.04 40.48 -2.40
N LEU A 23 17.09 39.74 -3.50
CA LEU A 23 16.20 39.98 -4.63
C LEU A 23 14.82 39.46 -4.24
N SER A 24 13.93 40.37 -3.83
CA SER A 24 12.51 40.12 -3.69
C SER A 24 11.90 39.90 -5.09
N TYR A 25 11.85 38.64 -5.51
CA TYR A 25 11.05 38.26 -6.67
C TYR A 25 9.56 38.29 -6.28
N SER A 26 8.85 39.30 -6.76
CA SER A 26 7.40 39.41 -6.64
C SER A 26 6.75 38.50 -7.69
N PHE A 27 6.12 37.41 -7.24
CA PHE A 27 5.30 36.56 -8.10
C PHE A 27 4.02 37.32 -8.53
N PRO A 28 3.65 37.35 -9.83
CA PRO A 28 2.35 37.87 -10.22
C PRO A 28 1.25 36.95 -9.67
N ARG A 29 0.42 37.53 -8.81
CA ARG A 29 -0.75 36.90 -8.19
C ARG A 29 -1.72 36.46 -9.29
N SER A 30 -1.87 35.15 -9.49
CA SER A 30 -2.91 34.59 -10.35
C SER A 30 -4.28 34.99 -9.81
N ARG A 31 -5.08 35.68 -10.63
CA ARG A 31 -6.48 36.01 -10.31
C ARG A 31 -7.25 34.71 -10.12
N ILE A 32 -7.63 34.44 -8.87
CA ILE A 32 -8.74 33.56 -8.54
C ILE A 32 -10.00 34.31 -9.02
N ALA A 33 -10.72 33.72 -9.97
CA ALA A 33 -12.04 34.20 -10.35
C ALA A 33 -12.96 34.10 -9.13
N ALA A 34 -13.38 35.26 -8.61
CA ALA A 34 -14.40 35.35 -7.58
C ALA A 34 -15.73 34.83 -8.15
N ALA A 35 -16.36 33.91 -7.43
CA ALA A 35 -17.72 33.46 -7.70
C ALA A 35 -18.67 34.67 -7.65
N ASN A 36 -19.48 34.81 -8.69
CA ASN A 36 -20.49 35.86 -8.83
C ASN A 36 -21.66 35.60 -7.86
N PRO A 37 -22.01 36.53 -6.94
CA PRO A 37 -23.01 36.31 -5.90
C PRO A 37 -24.49 36.49 -6.35
N ASN A 38 -24.77 36.61 -7.65
CA ASN A 38 -26.12 36.92 -8.16
C ASN A 38 -26.82 35.79 -8.91
N ASN A 39 -26.75 34.55 -8.41
CA ASN A 39 -27.56 33.46 -8.97
C ASN A 39 -28.54 32.91 -7.90
N PRO A 40 -29.82 33.33 -7.90
CA PRO A 40 -30.80 32.77 -6.98
C PRO A 40 -31.20 31.35 -7.39
N LEU A 41 -31.12 30.43 -6.42
CA LEU A 41 -31.75 29.10 -6.46
C LEU A 41 -33.22 29.23 -6.90
N SER A 42 -33.60 28.55 -7.97
CA SER A 42 -35.00 28.27 -8.27
C SER A 42 -35.31 26.80 -7.97
N SER A 43 -36.15 26.61 -6.96
CA SER A 43 -36.86 25.37 -6.63
C SER A 43 -38.19 25.31 -7.43
N PRO A 44 -38.90 24.17 -7.45
CA PRO A 44 -39.47 23.57 -8.67
C PRO A 44 -40.94 23.96 -8.93
N PRO A 45 -41.50 23.66 -10.11
CA PRO A 45 -42.95 23.61 -10.27
C PRO A 45 -43.49 22.21 -9.91
N GLN A 46 -44.45 22.21 -8.99
CA GLN A 46 -45.43 21.13 -8.80
C GLN A 46 -46.52 21.20 -9.89
N SER A 47 -47.21 20.06 -10.04
CA SER A 47 -48.61 19.89 -10.49
C SER A 47 -48.81 19.42 -11.93
N LEU A 48 -49.27 18.17 -12.14
CA LEU A 48 -50.71 17.85 -12.25
C LEU A 48 -50.95 16.35 -12.50
N ARG A 49 -52.03 15.89 -11.86
CA ARG A 49 -52.69 14.59 -11.74
C ARG A 49 -53.32 14.08 -13.06
N ALA A 50 -53.35 12.75 -13.28
CA ALA A 50 -54.54 11.98 -13.70
C ALA A 50 -54.29 10.47 -13.97
N THR A 51 -54.93 9.65 -13.13
CA THR A 51 -55.79 8.49 -13.47
C THR A 51 -55.33 7.41 -14.47
N THR A 52 -55.15 6.18 -13.97
CA THR A 52 -56.06 5.04 -14.30
C THR A 52 -55.91 3.94 -13.25
N ARG A 53 -57.00 3.69 -12.51
CA ARG A 53 -57.24 2.45 -11.78
C ARG A 53 -57.58 1.37 -12.80
N THR A 54 -56.93 0.22 -12.71
CA THR A 54 -57.50 -1.03 -13.23
C THR A 54 -57.31 -2.08 -12.16
N SER A 55 -58.41 -2.36 -11.46
CA SER A 55 -58.57 -3.48 -10.55
C SER A 55 -58.79 -4.75 -11.36
N VAL A 56 -57.93 -5.73 -11.18
CA VAL A 56 -58.24 -7.14 -11.44
C VAL A 56 -57.87 -7.93 -10.18
N SER A 57 -58.91 -8.48 -9.56
CA SER A 57 -58.84 -9.40 -8.45
C SER A 57 -58.80 -10.83 -9.00
N ALA A 58 -57.86 -11.64 -8.54
CA ALA A 58 -57.94 -13.10 -8.59
C ALA A 58 -57.32 -13.66 -7.32
N ALA A 59 -58.02 -14.65 -6.74
CA ALA A 59 -57.97 -15.01 -5.33
C ALA A 59 -56.84 -15.98 -4.95
N ALA A 60 -56.58 -15.97 -3.62
CA ALA A 60 -56.06 -17.02 -2.77
C ALA A 60 -54.61 -17.50 -2.98
N THR A 61 -53.77 -17.34 -1.95
CA THR A 61 -53.17 -18.45 -1.16
C THR A 61 -52.17 -17.90 -0.14
N THR A 62 -52.42 -18.20 1.14
CA THR A 62 -51.54 -18.15 2.33
C THR A 62 -50.73 -16.88 2.63
N THR A 63 -51.21 -16.14 3.64
CA THR A 63 -50.41 -15.24 4.46
C THR A 63 -49.37 -16.05 5.24
N PHE A 64 -48.10 -15.95 4.85
CA PHE A 64 -46.99 -16.21 5.76
C PHE A 64 -46.62 -14.87 6.39
N ASP A 65 -47.05 -14.66 7.64
CA ASP A 65 -46.50 -13.62 8.50
C ASP A 65 -45.04 -13.99 8.80
N VAL A 66 -44.15 -13.49 7.95
CA VAL A 66 -42.73 -13.39 8.30
C VAL A 66 -42.63 -12.16 9.19
N ASP A 67 -42.45 -12.38 10.48
CA ASP A 67 -41.94 -11.37 11.41
C ASP A 67 -40.65 -10.79 10.80
N GLN A 68 -40.78 -9.68 10.05
CA GLN A 68 -39.64 -8.91 9.61
C GLN A 68 -39.11 -8.16 10.84
N ALA A 69 -38.21 -8.81 11.57
CA ALA A 69 -37.26 -8.10 12.41
C ALA A 69 -36.62 -6.99 11.54
N PRO A 70 -36.60 -5.73 12.00
CA PRO A 70 -36.14 -4.62 11.17
C PRO A 70 -34.70 -4.90 10.72
N LEU A 71 -34.52 -5.11 9.42
CA LEU A 71 -33.19 -5.19 8.81
C LEU A 71 -32.46 -3.91 9.21
N SER A 72 -31.44 -4.06 10.04
CA SER A 72 -30.58 -2.96 10.45
C SER A 72 -29.91 -2.37 9.21
N THR A 73 -30.44 -1.26 8.70
CA THR A 73 -29.92 -0.51 7.55
C THR A 73 -28.72 0.34 7.96
N LYS A 74 -27.82 -0.16 8.80
CA LYS A 74 -26.52 0.50 8.99
C LYS A 74 -25.73 0.28 7.69
N PRO A 75 -25.41 1.32 6.91
CA PRO A 75 -24.57 1.15 5.73
C PRO A 75 -23.24 0.57 6.22
N SER A 76 -22.87 -0.61 5.73
CA SER A 76 -21.54 -1.16 5.97
C SER A 76 -20.55 -0.14 5.42
N LYS A 77 -19.84 0.56 6.31
CA LYS A 77 -18.93 1.64 5.95
C LYS A 77 -17.86 1.06 5.02
N SER A 78 -17.96 1.34 3.73
CA SER A 78 -16.94 0.92 2.78
C SER A 78 -15.70 1.80 2.97
N LEU A 79 -14.53 1.20 3.11
CA LEU A 79 -13.29 1.97 3.15
C LEU A 79 -13.10 2.70 1.81
N PRO A 80 -12.65 3.96 1.82
CA PRO A 80 -12.43 4.71 0.60
C PRO A 80 -11.31 4.07 -0.22
N PHE A 81 -11.40 4.22 -1.55
CA PHE A 81 -10.28 3.90 -2.43
C PHE A 81 -9.08 4.78 -2.12
N ARG A 82 -7.89 4.18 -2.15
CA ARG A 82 -6.63 4.88 -1.90
C ARG A 82 -5.61 4.52 -2.98
N VAL A 83 -4.81 5.52 -3.31
CA VAL A 83 -3.67 5.42 -4.20
C VAL A 83 -2.45 5.83 -3.39
N GLY A 84 -1.33 5.15 -3.63
CA GLY A 84 -0.04 5.51 -3.07
C GLY A 84 0.98 5.59 -4.18
N HIS A 85 1.89 6.54 -4.03
CA HIS A 85 3.05 6.71 -4.90
C HIS A 85 4.30 6.62 -4.04
N GLY A 86 5.26 5.83 -4.48
CA GLY A 86 6.60 5.77 -3.93
C GLY A 86 7.60 6.22 -4.97
N PHE A 87 8.67 6.85 -4.50
CA PHE A 87 9.84 7.19 -5.28
C PHE A 87 11.06 6.93 -4.42
N ASP A 88 12.05 6.25 -4.99
CA ASP A 88 13.33 6.07 -4.31
C ASP A 88 14.49 6.17 -5.30
N LEU A 89 15.65 6.61 -4.82
CA LEU A 89 16.87 6.79 -5.61
C LEU A 89 18.09 6.45 -4.78
N HIS A 90 18.88 5.50 -5.27
CA HIS A 90 20.16 5.10 -4.67
C HIS A 90 21.33 5.44 -5.57
N ARG A 91 22.46 5.77 -4.94
CA ARG A 91 23.75 5.93 -5.60
C ARG A 91 24.34 4.55 -5.91
N LEU A 92 24.96 4.40 -7.07
CA LEU A 92 25.66 3.18 -7.47
C LEU A 92 27.17 3.34 -7.30
N GLU A 93 27.77 2.57 -6.39
CA GLU A 93 29.19 2.61 -6.09
C GLU A 93 29.86 1.23 -6.25
N PRO A 94 31.16 1.18 -6.60
CA PRO A 94 31.93 -0.06 -6.62
C PRO A 94 31.99 -0.73 -5.23
N GLY A 95 32.02 -2.05 -5.20
CA GLY A 95 32.15 -2.83 -3.95
C GLY A 95 30.84 -3.13 -3.24
N TYR A 96 29.71 -2.57 -3.70
CA TYR A 96 28.38 -2.91 -3.22
C TYR A 96 27.68 -3.93 -4.13
N PRO A 97 26.83 -4.82 -3.57
CA PRO A 97 25.98 -5.69 -4.38
C PRO A 97 24.82 -4.92 -5.02
N LEU A 98 24.41 -5.31 -6.22
CA LEU A 98 23.23 -4.73 -6.87
C LEU A 98 22.01 -5.62 -6.58
N ILE A 99 21.32 -5.33 -5.49
CA ILE A 99 20.11 -6.03 -5.09
C ILE A 99 18.90 -5.24 -5.56
N ILE A 100 18.03 -5.88 -6.36
CA ILE A 100 16.81 -5.26 -6.89
C ILE A 100 15.68 -6.28 -6.83
N GLY A 101 14.56 -5.93 -6.18
CA GLY A 101 13.42 -6.82 -6.02
C GLY A 101 13.78 -8.14 -5.31
N GLY A 102 14.70 -8.07 -4.35
CA GLY A 102 15.26 -9.17 -3.56
C GLY A 102 16.19 -10.12 -4.31
N ILE A 103 16.68 -9.72 -5.48
CA ILE A 103 17.58 -10.52 -6.32
C ILE A 103 18.90 -9.80 -6.48
N ASN A 104 20.00 -10.50 -6.22
CA ASN A 104 21.34 -10.01 -6.50
C ASN A 104 21.64 -10.14 -8.01
N ILE A 105 21.83 -9.02 -8.69
CA ILE A 105 22.10 -8.94 -10.13
C ILE A 105 23.60 -8.70 -10.34
N PRO A 106 24.31 -9.55 -11.10
CA PRO A 106 25.73 -9.35 -11.37
C PRO A 106 26.01 -8.01 -12.03
N HIS A 107 26.76 -7.15 -11.36
CA HIS A 107 27.16 -5.83 -11.85
C HIS A 107 28.41 -5.32 -11.11
N GLU A 108 29.15 -4.41 -11.75
CA GLU A 108 30.37 -3.81 -11.19
C GLU A 108 30.11 -2.79 -10.07
N ARG A 109 28.87 -2.32 -9.95
CA ARG A 109 28.40 -1.32 -8.99
C ARG A 109 27.07 -1.74 -8.39
N GLY A 110 26.89 -1.48 -7.12
CA GLY A 110 25.66 -1.75 -6.37
C GLY A 110 25.21 -0.53 -5.58
N CYS A 111 24.08 -0.65 -4.89
CA CYS A 111 23.49 0.45 -4.16
C CYS A 111 24.25 0.72 -2.85
N GLU A 112 24.72 1.95 -2.66
CA GLU A 112 25.22 2.42 -1.38
C GLU A 112 24.04 2.77 -0.47
N ALA A 113 23.79 1.96 0.56
CA ALA A 113 22.69 2.15 1.51
C ALA A 113 23.01 1.56 2.88
N HIS A 114 22.24 1.96 3.90
CA HIS A 114 22.33 1.40 5.26
C HIS A 114 21.73 -0.02 5.37
N SER A 115 20.77 -0.35 4.50
CA SER A 115 20.17 -1.69 4.33
C SER A 115 20.89 -2.49 3.23
N ASP A 116 20.21 -3.46 2.61
CA ASP A 116 20.69 -4.17 1.41
C ASP A 116 20.62 -3.33 0.11
N GLY A 117 20.10 -2.10 0.19
CA GLY A 117 20.09 -1.15 -0.92
C GLY A 117 19.06 -1.41 -2.01
N ASP A 118 18.02 -2.20 -1.72
CA ASP A 118 16.97 -2.52 -2.68
C ASP A 118 15.98 -1.36 -2.93
N VAL A 119 16.33 -0.52 -3.90
CA VAL A 119 15.55 0.65 -4.33
C VAL A 119 14.11 0.28 -4.76
N LEU A 120 13.89 -0.92 -5.29
CA LEU A 120 12.55 -1.34 -5.71
C LEU A 120 11.68 -1.60 -4.49
N LEU A 121 12.17 -2.36 -3.52
CA LEU A 121 11.41 -2.69 -2.32
C LEU A 121 11.15 -1.46 -1.46
N HIS A 122 12.12 -0.58 -1.28
CA HIS A 122 11.92 0.71 -0.59
C HIS A 122 10.81 1.54 -1.24
N CYS A 123 10.86 1.69 -2.56
CA CYS A 123 9.84 2.40 -3.32
C CYS A 123 8.43 1.79 -3.17
N VAL A 124 8.34 0.46 -3.10
CA VAL A 124 7.05 -0.22 -2.84
C VAL A 124 6.55 0.03 -1.42
N VAL A 125 7.43 0.03 -0.42
CA VAL A 125 7.08 0.36 0.97
C VAL A 125 6.47 1.76 1.05
N ASP A 126 7.13 2.77 0.46
CA ASP A 126 6.62 4.14 0.46
C ASP A 126 5.28 4.27 -0.25
N ALA A 127 5.06 3.53 -1.34
CA ALA A 127 3.76 3.50 -1.99
C ALA A 127 2.67 2.93 -1.05
N ILE A 128 2.97 1.89 -0.27
CA ILE A 128 2.03 1.31 0.71
C ILE A 128 1.73 2.28 1.84
N LEU A 129 2.77 2.87 2.43
CA LEU A 129 2.68 3.83 3.54
C LEU A 129 1.95 5.10 3.11
N GLY A 130 2.31 5.65 1.95
CA GLY A 130 1.64 6.82 1.36
C GLY A 130 0.16 6.55 1.08
N ALA A 131 -0.18 5.37 0.57
CA ALA A 131 -1.58 4.98 0.44
C ALA A 131 -2.29 4.82 1.79
N LEU A 132 -1.58 4.58 2.92
CA LEU A 132 -2.18 4.50 4.26
C LEU A 132 -2.31 5.89 4.91
N GLY A 133 -1.60 6.90 4.38
CA GLY A 133 -1.42 8.19 5.04
C GLY A 133 -0.49 8.08 6.25
N LEU A 134 0.46 7.15 6.23
CA LEU A 134 1.49 6.99 7.25
C LEU A 134 2.76 7.78 6.90
N PRO A 135 3.64 8.01 7.89
CA PRO A 135 5.01 8.49 7.65
C PRO A 135 5.77 7.62 6.64
N ASP A 136 6.77 8.18 5.98
CA ASP A 136 7.61 7.48 5.00
C ASP A 136 8.55 6.45 5.66
N ILE A 137 9.24 5.66 4.82
CA ILE A 137 10.17 4.62 5.26
C ILE A 137 11.27 5.15 6.19
N GLY A 138 11.81 6.35 5.95
CA GLY A 138 12.90 6.92 6.76
C GLY A 138 12.43 7.34 8.16
N GLN A 139 11.15 7.71 8.29
CA GLN A 139 10.54 8.02 9.58
C GLN A 139 10.18 6.76 10.38
N ILE A 140 9.76 5.69 9.71
CA ILE A 140 9.39 4.42 10.37
C ILE A 140 10.64 3.56 10.67
N PHE A 141 11.67 3.64 9.83
CA PHE A 141 12.90 2.85 9.91
C PHE A 141 14.13 3.75 9.82
N PRO A 142 14.41 4.55 10.87
CA PRO A 142 15.51 5.52 10.82
C PRO A 142 16.88 4.83 10.77
N ASP A 143 17.78 5.37 9.94
CA ASP A 143 19.17 4.88 9.77
C ASP A 143 20.01 4.90 11.06
N SER A 144 19.57 5.66 12.07
CA SER A 144 20.21 5.75 13.38
C SER A 144 19.96 4.54 14.29
N ASP A 145 18.94 3.72 13.98
CA ASP A 145 18.65 2.51 14.75
C ASP A 145 19.55 1.35 14.28
N PRO A 146 20.44 0.83 15.15
CA PRO A 146 21.34 -0.27 14.80
C PRO A 146 20.61 -1.54 14.33
N LYS A 147 19.33 -1.70 14.67
CA LYS A 147 18.50 -2.85 14.27
C LYS A 147 18.35 -2.99 12.76
N TRP A 148 18.37 -1.87 12.01
CA TRP A 148 18.12 -1.87 10.57
C TRP A 148 19.38 -1.96 9.73
N LYS A 149 20.56 -1.84 10.35
CA LYS A 149 21.84 -1.89 9.65
C LYS A 149 22.05 -3.26 9.01
N GLY A 150 22.15 -3.28 7.68
CA GLY A 150 22.28 -4.50 6.89
C GLY A 150 21.05 -5.42 6.91
N ALA A 151 19.90 -4.93 7.38
CA ALA A 151 18.67 -5.69 7.34
C ALA A 151 18.20 -5.86 5.88
N PRO A 152 17.67 -7.04 5.51
CA PRO A 152 17.13 -7.25 4.18
C PRO A 152 15.85 -6.44 4.00
N SER A 153 15.69 -5.77 2.86
CA SER A 153 14.56 -4.87 2.59
C SER A 153 13.20 -5.57 2.59
N SER A 154 13.20 -6.90 2.44
CA SER A 154 12.00 -7.74 2.62
C SER A 154 11.34 -7.57 4.00
N VAL A 155 12.09 -7.20 5.04
CA VAL A 155 11.54 -6.94 6.38
C VAL A 155 10.64 -5.71 6.37
N PHE A 156 11.03 -4.65 5.66
CA PHE A 156 10.23 -3.43 5.53
C PHE A 156 8.94 -3.68 4.76
N ILE A 157 8.98 -4.50 3.70
CA ILE A 157 7.76 -4.90 2.96
C ILE A 157 6.80 -5.67 3.87
N LYS A 158 7.30 -6.65 4.63
CA LYS A 158 6.46 -7.44 5.54
C LYS A 158 5.76 -6.56 6.57
N GLU A 159 6.46 -5.56 7.09
CA GLU A 159 5.89 -4.62 8.04
C GLU A 159 4.86 -3.69 7.37
N ALA A 160 5.13 -3.17 6.17
CA ALA A 160 4.17 -2.37 5.42
C ALA A 160 2.89 -3.17 5.07
N VAL A 161 3.04 -4.45 4.71
CA VAL A 161 1.91 -5.37 4.45
C VAL A 161 1.13 -5.65 5.73
N ARG A 162 1.80 -5.85 6.87
CA ARG A 162 1.14 -6.00 8.18
C ARG A 162 0.29 -4.77 8.51
N LEU A 163 0.87 -3.57 8.40
CA LEU A 163 0.18 -2.30 8.62
C LEU A 163 -1.01 -2.10 7.65
N MET A 164 -0.84 -2.51 6.39
CA MET A 164 -1.91 -2.51 5.39
C MET A 164 -3.10 -3.38 5.81
N HIS A 165 -2.84 -4.61 6.23
CA HIS A 165 -3.87 -5.54 6.67
C HIS A 165 -4.52 -5.08 7.98
N GLU A 166 -3.77 -4.52 8.93
CA GLU A 166 -4.32 -3.96 10.17
C GLU A 166 -5.24 -2.77 9.92
N ALA A 167 -4.94 -1.96 8.90
CA ALA A 167 -5.83 -0.89 8.45
C ALA A 167 -7.04 -1.39 7.63
N GLY A 168 -7.15 -2.70 7.40
CA GLY A 168 -8.26 -3.33 6.70
C GLY A 168 -8.20 -3.23 5.17
N TYR A 169 -7.03 -2.96 4.60
CA TYR A 169 -6.82 -2.89 3.16
C TYR A 169 -6.04 -4.11 2.65
N GLU A 170 -6.18 -4.41 1.37
CA GLU A 170 -5.36 -5.36 0.62
C GLU A 170 -4.77 -4.69 -0.63
N LEU A 171 -3.77 -5.32 -1.25
CA LEU A 171 -3.20 -4.83 -2.50
C LEU A 171 -4.17 -5.09 -3.66
N GLY A 172 -4.36 -4.08 -4.52
CA GLY A 172 -5.31 -4.19 -5.64
C GLY A 172 -4.63 -4.28 -6.97
N ASN A 173 -3.68 -3.38 -7.20
CA ASN A 173 -2.64 -3.58 -8.17
C ASN A 173 -1.41 -2.74 -7.79
N LEU A 174 -0.27 -3.16 -8.30
CA LEU A 174 1.01 -2.49 -8.19
C LEU A 174 1.61 -2.36 -9.58
N ASP A 175 2.09 -1.16 -9.90
CA ASP A 175 2.84 -0.90 -11.11
C ASP A 175 4.13 -0.16 -10.74
N ALA A 176 5.28 -0.78 -11.01
CA ALA A 176 6.59 -0.22 -10.74
C ALA A 176 7.36 0.05 -12.03
N THR A 177 8.23 1.06 -12.00
CA THR A 177 9.16 1.42 -13.08
C THR A 177 10.54 1.63 -12.50
N LEU A 178 11.48 0.79 -12.90
CA LEU A 178 12.90 0.97 -12.62
C LEU A 178 13.56 1.80 -13.73
N ILE A 179 14.40 2.74 -13.31
CA ILE A 179 15.21 3.57 -14.20
C ILE A 179 16.67 3.26 -13.92
N LEU A 180 17.30 2.56 -14.86
CA LEU A 180 18.67 2.09 -14.74
C LEU A 180 19.33 2.02 -16.11
N GLN A 181 20.54 2.58 -16.25
CA GLN A 181 21.25 2.53 -17.52
C GLN A 181 21.83 1.13 -17.81
N ARG A 182 22.44 0.47 -16.81
CA ARG A 182 22.97 -0.90 -16.87
C ARG A 182 22.88 -1.57 -15.48
N PRO A 183 22.71 -2.90 -15.40
CA PRO A 183 22.60 -3.86 -16.49
C PRO A 183 21.18 -3.92 -17.09
N LYS A 184 20.99 -4.75 -18.13
CA LYS A 184 19.66 -5.01 -18.70
C LYS A 184 18.83 -5.82 -17.70
N LEU A 185 17.69 -5.27 -17.27
CA LEU A 185 16.80 -5.94 -16.32
C LEU A 185 15.83 -6.93 -16.93
N SER A 186 15.66 -6.95 -18.26
CA SER A 186 14.73 -7.85 -18.94
C SER A 186 14.82 -9.34 -18.55
N PRO A 187 16.02 -9.93 -18.41
CA PRO A 187 16.16 -11.33 -18.00
C PRO A 187 15.72 -11.60 -16.55
N HIS A 188 15.65 -10.57 -15.71
CA HIS A 188 15.41 -10.68 -14.27
C HIS A 188 13.99 -10.24 -13.86
N LYS A 189 13.24 -9.59 -14.75
CA LYS A 189 11.92 -9.00 -14.46
C LYS A 189 10.92 -10.00 -13.90
N GLU A 190 10.87 -11.21 -14.46
CA GLU A 190 9.92 -12.25 -14.01
C GLU A 190 10.23 -12.74 -12.59
N ALA A 191 11.51 -12.95 -12.28
CA ALA A 191 11.93 -13.35 -10.95
C ALA A 191 11.66 -12.24 -9.93
N MET A 192 11.94 -10.98 -10.27
CA MET A 192 11.62 -9.82 -9.40
C MET A 192 10.10 -9.71 -9.16
N ARG A 193 9.29 -9.89 -10.20
CA ARG A 193 7.83 -9.88 -10.10
C ARG A 193 7.34 -10.99 -9.18
N ALA A 194 7.84 -12.22 -9.35
CA ALA A 194 7.46 -13.35 -8.50
C ALA A 194 7.80 -13.10 -7.02
N ASN A 195 9.00 -12.58 -6.75
CA ASN A 195 9.41 -12.26 -5.38
C ASN A 195 8.56 -11.12 -4.77
N LEU A 196 8.27 -10.08 -5.56
CA LEU A 196 7.35 -9.02 -5.13
C LEU A 196 5.96 -9.58 -4.78
N SER A 197 5.40 -10.42 -5.64
CA SER A 197 4.10 -11.07 -5.39
C SER A 197 4.09 -11.90 -4.12
N GLU A 198 5.16 -12.67 -3.86
CA GLU A 198 5.32 -13.45 -2.63
C GLU A 198 5.39 -12.55 -1.40
N LEU A 199 6.25 -11.52 -1.42
CA LEU A 199 6.42 -10.60 -0.30
C LEU A 199 5.16 -9.81 0.02
N LEU A 200 4.37 -9.48 -1.00
CA LEU A 200 3.10 -8.75 -0.88
C LEU A 200 1.91 -9.65 -0.55
N GLY A 201 2.06 -10.98 -0.67
CA GLY A 201 0.95 -11.92 -0.55
C GLY A 201 -0.11 -11.72 -1.62
N ALA A 202 0.28 -11.29 -2.83
CA ALA A 202 -0.62 -10.89 -3.90
C ALA A 202 -0.48 -11.76 -5.15
N ASP A 203 -1.55 -11.86 -5.94
CA ASP A 203 -1.52 -12.59 -7.21
C ASP A 203 -0.55 -11.91 -8.21
N PRO A 204 0.30 -12.65 -8.93
CA PRO A 204 1.21 -12.09 -9.93
C PRO A 204 0.54 -11.26 -11.04
N THR A 205 -0.75 -11.51 -11.33
CA THR A 205 -1.51 -10.74 -12.34
C THR A 205 -1.78 -9.30 -11.91
N VAL A 206 -1.66 -8.98 -10.62
CA VAL A 206 -1.85 -7.62 -10.11
C VAL A 206 -0.53 -6.87 -9.88
N VAL A 207 0.61 -7.48 -10.18
CA VAL A 207 1.94 -6.90 -9.99
C VAL A 207 2.62 -6.71 -11.36
N ASN A 208 2.92 -5.46 -11.71
CA ASN A 208 3.62 -5.13 -12.96
C ASN A 208 4.97 -4.46 -12.69
N LEU A 209 5.99 -4.82 -13.46
CA LEU A 209 7.33 -4.27 -13.36
C LEU A 209 7.86 -3.85 -14.74
N LYS A 210 8.15 -2.55 -14.87
CA LYS A 210 8.74 -1.94 -16.05
C LYS A 210 10.18 -1.56 -15.77
N ALA A 211 10.98 -1.49 -16.83
CA ALA A 211 12.37 -1.05 -16.75
C ALA A 211 12.69 -0.15 -17.94
N LYS A 212 13.38 0.96 -17.68
CA LYS A 212 13.77 1.98 -18.65
C LYS A 212 15.23 2.38 -18.42
N THR A 213 15.93 2.68 -19.51
CA THR A 213 17.13 3.53 -19.50
C THR A 213 16.74 4.99 -19.30
N HIS A 214 17.70 5.82 -18.89
CA HIS A 214 17.55 7.28 -18.80
C HIS A 214 18.25 8.00 -19.96
N GLU A 215 18.35 7.33 -21.11
CA GLU A 215 18.87 7.87 -22.38
C GLU A 215 20.25 8.57 -22.27
N LYS A 216 21.13 8.11 -21.36
CA LYS A 216 22.45 8.72 -21.07
C LYS A 216 22.38 10.17 -20.56
N VAL A 217 21.25 10.58 -20.01
CA VAL A 217 21.06 11.90 -19.38
C VAL A 217 21.20 11.75 -17.87
N ASP A 218 21.88 12.70 -17.22
CA ASP A 218 22.09 12.83 -15.77
C ASP A 218 22.74 11.64 -15.05
N SER A 219 22.66 11.59 -13.72
CA SER A 219 23.28 10.53 -12.91
C SER A 219 22.74 9.14 -13.22
N LEU A 220 21.46 9.03 -13.60
CA LEU A 220 20.86 7.76 -14.01
C LEU A 220 21.44 7.31 -15.34
N GLY A 221 21.55 8.21 -16.31
CA GLY A 221 22.11 7.93 -17.63
C GLY A 221 23.63 7.69 -17.64
N GLU A 222 24.34 8.29 -16.68
CA GLU A 222 25.78 8.10 -16.45
C GLU A 222 26.12 6.83 -15.65
N ASN A 223 25.12 5.99 -15.33
CA ASN A 223 25.29 4.76 -14.55
C ASN A 223 25.86 5.01 -13.12
N ARG A 224 25.49 6.15 -12.53
CA ARG A 224 25.88 6.56 -11.16
C ARG A 224 24.75 6.42 -10.15
N SER A 225 23.52 6.18 -10.60
CA SER A 225 22.37 5.98 -9.74
C SER A 225 21.35 5.04 -10.36
N ILE A 226 20.45 4.56 -9.52
CA ILE A 226 19.24 3.84 -9.89
C ILE A 226 18.04 4.52 -9.24
N ALA A 227 16.92 4.58 -9.93
CA ALA A 227 15.67 5.11 -9.38
C ALA A 227 14.51 4.15 -9.61
N ALA A 228 13.53 4.21 -8.71
CA ALA A 228 12.28 3.47 -8.81
C ALA A 228 11.10 4.41 -8.60
N HIS A 229 10.05 4.20 -9.40
CA HIS A 229 8.72 4.76 -9.17
C HIS A 229 7.73 3.63 -9.01
N THR A 230 6.88 3.70 -7.99
CA THR A 230 5.83 2.72 -7.75
C THR A 230 4.51 3.42 -7.55
N VAL A 231 3.47 2.94 -8.21
CA VAL A 231 2.10 3.32 -7.93
C VAL A 231 1.34 2.07 -7.49
N ILE A 232 0.63 2.19 -6.39
CA ILE A 232 -0.31 1.15 -5.95
C ILE A 232 -1.73 1.70 -5.89
N LYS A 233 -2.68 0.81 -6.18
CA LYS A 233 -4.09 1.00 -5.88
C LYS A 233 -4.50 -0.06 -4.89
N ARG A 234 -5.27 0.33 -3.88
CA ARG A 234 -5.90 -0.64 -2.97
C ARG A 234 -7.40 -0.74 -3.22
N PRO A 235 -7.95 -1.96 -3.38
CA PRO A 235 -9.38 -2.16 -3.42
C PRO A 235 -9.91 -2.23 -1.99
N PHE A 236 -11.17 -1.89 -1.87
CA PHE A 236 -11.94 -2.09 -0.66
C PHE A 236 -12.09 -3.59 -0.36
N PHE A 237 -11.82 -4.03 0.87
CA PHE A 237 -12.40 -5.28 1.38
C PHE A 237 -13.41 -5.01 2.50
N LYS A 238 -14.62 -5.56 2.30
CA LYS A 238 -15.72 -5.53 3.25
C LYS A 238 -15.44 -6.56 4.34
N VAL A 239 -15.33 -6.09 5.58
CA VAL A 239 -15.26 -6.85 6.84
C VAL A 239 -15.94 -8.23 6.75
N MET A 240 -15.16 -9.27 6.44
CA MET A 240 -15.56 -10.68 6.59
C MET A 240 -14.42 -11.55 7.12
N ALA A 241 -13.17 -11.05 7.17
CA ALA A 241 -12.02 -11.82 7.67
C ALA A 241 -11.98 -11.93 9.21
N GLY A 242 -12.54 -10.96 9.94
CA GLY A 242 -12.55 -10.96 11.42
C GLY A 242 -13.61 -11.86 12.07
N ILE A 243 -14.63 -12.31 11.32
CA ILE A 243 -15.71 -13.13 11.89
C ILE A 243 -15.37 -14.63 11.82
N LYS A 244 -14.52 -15.09 10.90
CA LYS A 244 -14.21 -16.52 10.74
C LYS A 244 -13.53 -17.15 11.96
N PRO A 245 -12.52 -16.54 12.62
CA PRO A 245 -11.92 -17.11 13.82
C PRO A 245 -12.89 -17.06 15.02
N MET A 246 -13.63 -15.95 15.16
CA MET A 246 -14.55 -15.71 16.28
C MET A 246 -15.79 -16.62 16.22
N LEU A 247 -16.40 -16.78 15.03
CA LEU A 247 -17.48 -17.75 14.80
C LEU A 247 -16.99 -19.16 15.03
N LYS A 248 -15.79 -19.53 14.58
CA LYS A 248 -15.24 -20.88 14.82
C LYS A 248 -15.07 -21.15 16.31
N GLN A 249 -14.59 -20.17 17.09
CA GLN A 249 -14.41 -20.31 18.53
C GLN A 249 -15.74 -20.34 19.29
N HIS A 250 -16.67 -19.44 18.99
CA HIS A 250 -18.00 -19.43 19.62
C HIS A 250 -18.84 -20.66 19.22
N PHE A 251 -18.73 -21.13 17.99
CA PHE A 251 -19.42 -22.34 17.50
C PHE A 251 -18.84 -23.62 18.12
N LEU A 252 -17.52 -23.74 18.26
CA LEU A 252 -16.90 -24.87 18.99
C LEU A 252 -17.30 -24.89 20.47
N VAL A 253 -17.36 -23.72 21.11
CA VAL A 253 -17.80 -23.59 22.52
C VAL A 253 -19.27 -23.98 22.65
N ALA A 254 -20.14 -23.52 21.74
CA ALA A 254 -21.56 -23.87 21.71
C ALA A 254 -21.79 -25.37 21.48
N ILE A 255 -21.04 -26.00 20.57
CA ILE A 255 -21.10 -27.46 20.34
C ILE A 255 -20.65 -28.23 21.58
N LYS A 256 -19.54 -27.84 22.21
CA LYS A 256 -19.07 -28.50 23.45
C LYS A 256 -20.08 -28.40 24.60
N ALA A 257 -20.80 -27.28 24.70
CA ALA A 257 -21.81 -27.08 25.75
C ALA A 257 -23.11 -27.87 25.51
N THR A 258 -23.51 -28.11 24.25
CA THR A 258 -24.77 -28.81 23.91
C THR A 258 -24.62 -30.32 23.72
N MET A 259 -23.42 -30.83 23.45
CA MET A 259 -23.17 -32.26 23.24
C MET A 259 -23.54 -33.18 24.43
N PRO A 260 -23.34 -32.81 25.70
CA PRO A 260 -23.74 -33.65 26.83
C PRO A 260 -25.26 -33.80 26.96
N LEU A 261 -26.04 -32.79 26.53
CA LEU A 261 -27.50 -32.81 26.56
C LEU A 261 -28.11 -33.58 25.38
N ALA A 262 -27.54 -33.46 24.19
CA ALA A 262 -28.04 -34.15 22.99
C ALA A 262 -27.77 -35.67 23.00
N ALA A 263 -26.67 -36.10 23.65
CA ALA A 263 -26.32 -37.52 23.80
C ALA A 263 -27.34 -38.33 24.64
N LYS A 264 -28.22 -37.66 25.40
CA LYS A 264 -29.27 -38.29 26.20
C LYS A 264 -30.57 -38.58 25.43
N TYR A 265 -30.77 -38.01 24.23
CA TYR A 265 -32.09 -38.00 23.58
C TYR A 265 -32.17 -38.49 22.12
N VAL A 266 -31.07 -38.62 21.36
CA VAL A 266 -31.13 -39.08 19.94
C VAL A 266 -29.92 -39.94 19.54
N ARG A 267 -30.15 -40.94 18.66
CA ARG A 267 -29.12 -41.85 18.10
C ARG A 267 -27.92 -41.06 17.54
N ARG A 268 -26.72 -41.36 18.05
CA ARG A 268 -25.46 -40.63 17.80
C ARG A 268 -25.16 -40.36 16.31
N GLN A 269 -25.47 -41.28 15.39
CA GLN A 269 -25.07 -41.17 13.98
C GLN A 269 -25.66 -39.95 13.23
N THR A 270 -26.88 -39.52 13.56
CA THR A 270 -27.61 -38.51 12.77
C THR A 270 -27.11 -37.08 13.02
N ILE A 271 -26.68 -36.79 14.25
CA ILE A 271 -26.20 -35.46 14.66
C ILE A 271 -24.85 -35.15 14.01
N TYR A 272 -23.91 -36.10 13.99
CA TYR A 272 -22.60 -35.90 13.37
C TYR A 272 -22.71 -35.65 11.85
N SER A 273 -23.66 -36.30 11.17
CA SER A 273 -23.91 -36.09 9.73
C SER A 273 -24.46 -34.69 9.44
N ALA A 274 -25.41 -34.21 10.25
CA ALA A 274 -26.01 -32.89 10.08
C ALA A 274 -25.01 -31.76 10.40
N VAL A 275 -24.28 -31.87 11.52
CA VAL A 275 -23.25 -30.90 11.90
C VAL A 275 -22.10 -30.89 10.90
N GLY A 276 -21.67 -32.05 10.41
CA GLY A 276 -20.65 -32.16 9.38
C GLY A 276 -21.03 -31.47 8.06
N LYS A 277 -22.30 -31.58 7.64
CA LYS A 277 -22.81 -30.92 6.42
C LYS A 277 -22.91 -29.41 6.58
N VAL A 278 -23.37 -28.92 7.74
CA VAL A 278 -23.43 -27.48 8.04
C VAL A 278 -22.01 -26.89 8.12
N LEU A 279 -21.06 -27.59 8.75
CA LEU A 279 -19.67 -27.16 8.81
C LEU A 279 -19.02 -27.13 7.42
N HIS A 280 -19.30 -28.11 6.57
CA HIS A 280 -18.79 -28.14 5.19
C HIS A 280 -19.39 -27.02 4.31
N SER A 281 -20.63 -26.62 4.58
CA SER A 281 -21.30 -25.50 3.90
C SER A 281 -20.83 -24.11 4.37
N ILE A 282 -20.28 -24.00 5.58
CA ILE A 282 -19.76 -22.74 6.16
C ILE A 282 -18.28 -22.50 5.78
N VAL A 283 -17.56 -23.57 5.41
CA VAL A 283 -16.12 -23.54 5.11
C VAL A 283 -15.80 -23.30 3.62
N ARG A 284 -16.76 -23.47 2.70
CA ARG A 284 -16.64 -23.01 1.30
C ARG A 284 -17.11 -21.56 1.17
#